data_AF-A0A7L2H7V0-F1
#
_entry.id   AF-A0A7L2H7V0-F1
#
_cell.length_a   1.000
_cell.length_b   1.000
_cell.length_c   1.000
_cell.angle_alpha   90.00
_cell.angle_beta   90.00
_cell.angle_gamma   90.00
#
_symmetry.space_group_name_H-M   'P 1'
#
loop_
_entity.id
_entity.type
_entity.pdbx_description
1 polymer ?
#
loop_
_entity_poly.entity_id
_entity_poly.type
_entity_poly.pdbx_seq_one_letter_code
_entity_poly.pdbx_strand_id
1 'polypeptide(L)'
;PFTERAYYPPAAGGAGAGAGPAPFPAFQFRGRHEGPDWRRLSAVDVGRVSREGDVAALQEHLEHVTFCSAERERCPHCQGPADPLLLKLLRLAQLCTEYLLHSQEYLSAQLGSLEEALRAAQAQRDQLGKEVAHRSQEIKGLKEECRRRKKMISTQQMMLEARASYHQCQFCEKAFMNYSFLQSHMQRRHPLEESQIEQKRKAKTDKLQDEIDKLKEQLKLTKSQLEAEQQANMVRFSKECEQQKSKEEEILQSFNKWKEEEKEKLADEIEKVKEMFMKELKELSSRNSTLENQLLELQKSNMQQKSNLGTLKDSQEFTEEKPLSPQDYHNVVKLLENQESKWTSRIQALHHDHETEKSLLLSQIEKLKSSLREDLNKNNTFYKRRIEELGQRLQEQNDLIITQKKQIKELSTRSVASIKPYDVNTAVEHLEESKPSLPVMHEQAPLVHMLEPIEELSEEEKETEKGDHKTGRSNHYLINALKTDPSLTKELRVVLEQALEEKLESLGIKAGVRGIPNDHLNKILRAIESARECKQKQEPDIHRIREHLERQVSFRVEEKSSSCNRPVSCPQLPSEG
;
A
#
# COMPACT_ATOMS: atom_id res chain seq x y z
N PRO A 1 45.01 6.13 15.52
CA PRO A 1 43.83 6.84 15.00
C PRO A 1 42.65 5.86 14.85
N PHE A 2 41.99 5.55 15.97
CA PHE A 2 40.78 4.74 15.96
C PHE A 2 39.61 5.71 15.85
N THR A 3 38.97 5.71 14.69
CA THR A 3 37.78 6.51 14.40
C THR A 3 36.60 5.96 15.20
N GLU A 4 35.93 6.83 15.95
CA GLU A 4 34.62 6.60 16.55
C GLU A 4 33.62 6.24 15.45
N ARG A 5 33.39 4.93 15.24
CA ARG A 5 32.17 4.45 14.59
C ARG A 5 31.12 4.31 15.68
N ALA A 6 30.39 5.39 15.93
CA ALA A 6 29.14 5.32 16.66
C ALA A 6 28.16 4.45 15.85
N TYR A 7 27.89 3.25 16.33
CA TYR A 7 26.91 2.34 15.73
C TYR A 7 25.52 2.83 16.12
N TYR A 8 24.87 3.60 15.25
CA TYR A 8 23.46 3.92 15.39
C TYR A 8 22.64 2.79 14.73
N PRO A 9 21.76 2.09 15.46
CA PRO A 9 20.81 1.21 14.80
C PRO A 9 19.84 2.05 13.95
N PRO A 10 19.36 1.52 12.82
CA PRO A 10 18.42 2.24 11.95
C PRO A 10 17.16 2.54 12.73
N ALA A 11 16.83 3.84 12.84
CA ALA A 11 15.55 4.29 13.36
C ALA A 11 14.44 3.65 12.53
N ALA A 12 13.64 2.80 13.18
CA ALA A 12 12.45 2.23 12.59
C ALA A 12 11.52 3.39 12.20
N GLY A 13 11.41 3.63 10.89
CA GLY A 13 10.45 4.56 10.32
C GLY A 13 9.03 4.11 10.67
N GLY A 14 8.41 4.83 11.60
CA GLY A 14 7.01 4.69 11.96
C GLY A 14 6.49 6.05 12.37
N ALA A 15 5.74 6.69 11.48
CA ALA A 15 5.02 7.92 11.76
C ALA A 15 4.00 7.68 12.89
N GLY A 16 4.31 8.20 14.07
CA GLY A 16 3.40 8.31 15.19
C GLY A 16 3.98 9.35 16.14
N ALA A 17 3.28 10.47 16.30
CA ALA A 17 3.68 11.53 17.24
C ALA A 17 3.61 10.98 18.67
N GLY A 18 4.74 10.46 19.15
CA GLY A 18 4.98 10.04 20.52
C GLY A 18 6.48 10.15 20.75
N ALA A 19 6.88 10.83 21.82
CA ALA A 19 8.27 11.10 22.15
C ALA A 19 9.12 9.81 22.01
N GLY A 20 10.07 9.83 21.07
CA GLY A 20 11.02 8.74 20.91
C GLY A 20 11.81 8.51 22.20
N PRO A 21 12.32 7.29 22.44
CA PRO A 21 13.08 6.99 23.64
C PRO A 21 14.27 7.95 23.72
N ALA A 22 14.51 8.47 24.93
CA ALA A 22 15.62 9.39 25.18
C ALA A 22 16.93 8.74 24.68
N PRO A 23 17.79 9.48 23.96
CA PRO A 23 19.01 8.92 23.40
C PRO A 23 19.92 8.40 24.53
N PHE A 24 20.28 7.13 24.46
CA PHE A 24 21.22 6.51 25.39
C PHE A 24 22.60 7.14 25.20
N PRO A 25 23.35 7.45 26.26
CA PRO A 25 24.65 8.10 26.15
C PRO A 25 25.64 7.26 25.34
N ALA A 26 26.48 7.93 24.54
CA ALA A 26 27.50 7.29 23.73
C ALA A 26 28.56 6.60 24.61
N PHE A 27 28.99 5.41 24.18
CA PHE A 27 29.99 4.62 24.91
C PHE A 27 31.36 5.29 24.91
N GLN A 28 31.96 5.43 26.10
CA GLN A 28 33.33 5.87 26.27
C GLN A 28 33.99 5.08 27.40
N PHE A 29 35.22 4.62 27.17
CA PHE A 29 35.98 3.94 28.21
C PHE A 29 36.35 4.89 29.34
N ARG A 30 36.14 4.45 30.59
CA ARG A 30 36.49 5.21 31.79
C ARG A 30 37.98 5.09 32.11
N GLY A 31 38.54 6.14 32.72
CA GLY A 31 39.89 6.11 33.29
C GLY A 31 39.97 5.12 34.47
N ARG A 32 41.06 4.34 34.55
CA ARG A 32 41.32 3.42 35.66
C ARG A 32 42.47 3.97 36.50
N HIS A 33 42.14 4.51 37.67
CA HIS A 33 43.11 5.17 38.55
C HIS A 33 43.27 4.49 39.92
N GLU A 34 42.28 3.69 40.33
CA GLU A 34 42.26 3.01 41.63
C GLU A 34 43.01 1.67 41.56
N GLY A 35 43.78 1.36 42.60
CA GLY A 35 44.50 0.09 42.69
C GLY A 35 43.57 -1.09 43.02
N PRO A 36 44.01 -2.35 42.80
CA PRO A 36 43.21 -3.51 43.14
C PRO A 36 43.10 -3.69 44.66
N ASP A 37 41.88 -3.80 45.18
CA ASP A 37 41.60 -4.29 46.53
C ASP A 37 41.94 -5.78 46.67
N TRP A 38 43.20 -6.05 46.99
CA TRP A 38 43.73 -7.39 47.21
C TRP A 38 43.06 -8.13 48.37
N ARG A 39 42.50 -7.41 49.36
CA ARG A 39 41.82 -8.05 50.50
C ARG A 39 40.50 -8.66 50.07
N ARG A 40 39.72 -7.93 49.27
CA ARG A 40 38.46 -8.44 48.71
C ARG A 40 38.72 -9.56 47.71
N LEU A 41 39.69 -9.39 46.82
CA LEU A 41 40.01 -10.41 45.80
C LEU A 41 40.55 -11.71 46.40
N SER A 42 41.33 -11.65 47.49
CA SER A 42 41.86 -12.86 48.14
C SER A 42 40.81 -13.65 48.92
N ALA A 43 39.68 -13.04 49.28
CA ALA A 43 38.57 -13.72 49.95
C ALA A 43 37.72 -14.58 48.99
N VAL A 44 37.88 -14.41 47.67
CA VAL A 44 37.09 -15.10 46.66
C VAL A 44 37.71 -16.46 46.32
N ASP A 45 36.96 -17.54 46.56
CA ASP A 45 37.32 -18.87 46.06
C ASP A 45 36.89 -19.03 44.59
N VAL A 46 37.81 -18.71 43.68
CA VAL A 46 37.60 -18.81 42.23
C VAL A 46 37.25 -20.24 41.78
N GLY A 47 37.81 -21.26 42.45
CA GLY A 47 37.57 -22.65 42.13
C GLY A 47 36.14 -23.07 42.45
N ARG A 48 35.60 -22.59 43.58
CA ARG A 48 34.20 -22.77 43.95
C ARG A 48 33.27 -22.01 43.00
N VAL A 49 33.54 -20.74 42.75
CA VAL A 49 32.74 -19.89 41.82
C VAL A 49 32.64 -20.53 40.43
N SER A 50 33.74 -21.07 39.91
CA SER A 50 33.75 -21.74 38.60
C SER A 50 32.96 -23.05 38.58
N ARG A 51 32.95 -23.84 39.67
CA ARG A 51 32.22 -25.13 39.73
C ARG A 51 30.73 -24.94 39.94
N GLU A 52 30.36 -23.98 40.79
CA GLU A 52 28.97 -23.73 41.19
C GLU A 52 28.27 -22.72 40.27
N GLY A 53 29.03 -21.98 39.46
CA GLY A 53 28.47 -20.91 38.63
C GLY A 53 27.88 -19.78 39.47
N ASP A 54 28.55 -19.42 40.57
CA ASP A 54 28.07 -18.40 41.51
C ASP A 54 28.20 -17.00 40.92
N VAL A 55 27.20 -16.62 40.11
CA VAL A 55 27.13 -15.32 39.44
C VAL A 55 27.00 -14.19 40.46
N ALA A 56 26.39 -14.41 41.62
CA ALA A 56 26.22 -13.38 42.64
C ALA A 56 27.58 -12.95 43.22
N ALA A 57 28.44 -13.92 43.54
CA ALA A 57 29.81 -13.65 43.98
C ALA A 57 30.65 -12.92 42.90
N LEU A 58 30.46 -13.25 41.62
CA LEU A 58 31.11 -12.54 40.51
C LEU A 58 30.60 -11.10 40.38
N GLN A 59 29.29 -10.89 40.48
CA GLN A 59 28.65 -9.59 40.33
C GLN A 59 29.16 -8.59 41.38
N GLU A 60 29.39 -9.04 42.62
CA GLU A 60 29.91 -8.21 43.71
C GLU A 60 31.32 -7.64 43.43
N HIS A 61 32.11 -8.35 42.62
CA HIS A 61 33.49 -7.99 42.29
C HIS A 61 33.63 -7.38 40.88
N LEU A 62 32.57 -7.46 40.07
CA LEU A 62 32.60 -7.13 38.65
C LEU A 62 33.01 -5.68 38.39
N GLU A 63 32.40 -4.74 39.11
CA GLU A 63 32.72 -3.31 38.96
C GLU A 63 34.18 -3.04 39.35
N HIS A 64 34.60 -3.54 40.51
CA HIS A 64 35.94 -3.33 41.03
C HIS A 64 37.05 -3.90 40.13
N VAL A 65 36.89 -5.14 39.65
CA VAL A 65 37.85 -5.79 38.74
C VAL A 65 37.89 -5.11 37.38
N THR A 66 36.73 -4.65 36.89
CA THR A 66 36.64 -3.98 35.60
C THR A 66 37.36 -2.64 35.65
N PHE A 67 37.19 -1.84 36.72
CA PHE A 67 37.68 -0.45 36.77
C PHE A 67 39.01 -0.22 37.52
N CYS A 68 39.64 -1.24 38.12
CA CYS A 68 40.94 -1.09 38.78
C CYS A 68 42.15 -1.01 37.81
N SER A 69 43.28 -0.48 38.29
CA SER A 69 44.56 -0.40 37.58
C SER A 69 45.66 -1.20 38.30
N ALA A 70 46.16 -2.25 37.63
CA ALA A 70 47.27 -3.06 38.13
C ALA A 70 48.65 -2.59 37.64
N GLU A 71 48.73 -1.51 36.85
CA GLU A 71 49.95 -1.08 36.16
C GLU A 71 51.06 -0.60 37.12
N ARG A 72 50.69 -0.18 38.34
CA ARG A 72 51.61 0.35 39.35
C ARG A 72 51.96 -0.68 40.43
N GLU A 73 51.37 -1.87 40.35
CA GLU A 73 51.55 -2.93 41.34
C GLU A 73 52.95 -3.56 41.21
N ARG A 74 53.58 -3.81 42.36
CA ARG A 74 54.91 -4.40 42.45
C ARG A 74 54.85 -5.69 43.23
N CYS A 75 55.71 -6.63 42.87
CA CYS A 75 55.85 -7.88 43.58
C CYS A 75 56.24 -7.62 45.05
N PRO A 76 55.49 -8.12 46.04
CA PRO A 76 55.81 -7.94 47.46
C PRO A 76 57.18 -8.51 47.86
N HIS A 77 57.67 -9.53 47.14
CA HIS A 77 58.90 -10.26 47.48
C HIS A 77 60.17 -9.69 46.82
N CYS A 78 60.08 -9.20 45.58
CA CYS A 78 61.25 -8.72 44.84
C CYS A 78 61.14 -7.27 44.34
N GLN A 79 60.03 -6.58 44.61
CA GLN A 79 59.74 -5.21 44.17
C GLN A 79 59.76 -4.98 42.64
N GLY A 80 59.85 -6.07 41.87
CA GLY A 80 59.78 -6.06 40.42
C GLY A 80 58.39 -5.67 39.91
N PRO A 81 58.30 -5.05 38.72
CA PRO A 81 57.03 -4.74 38.09
C PRO A 81 56.29 -6.02 37.66
N ALA A 82 54.96 -5.94 37.54
CA ALA A 82 54.17 -7.01 36.95
C ALA A 82 54.55 -7.27 35.48
N ASP A 83 54.35 -8.50 35.02
CA ASP A 83 54.67 -8.90 33.64
C ASP A 83 53.87 -8.05 32.62
N PRO A 84 54.53 -7.41 31.64
CA PRO A 84 53.86 -6.55 30.68
C PRO A 84 52.81 -7.24 29.79
N LEU A 85 52.97 -8.53 29.49
CA LEU A 85 52.01 -9.30 28.69
C LEU A 85 50.78 -9.66 29.52
N LEU A 86 50.95 -10.02 30.80
CA LEU A 86 49.82 -10.26 31.72
C LEU A 86 49.04 -8.98 31.99
N LEU A 87 49.71 -7.83 32.14
CA LEU A 87 49.04 -6.53 32.25
C LEU A 87 48.24 -6.18 31.00
N LYS A 88 48.77 -6.44 29.80
CA LYS A 88 48.05 -6.25 28.54
C LYS A 88 46.83 -7.17 28.43
N LEU A 89 46.97 -8.45 28.82
CA LEU A 89 45.87 -9.40 28.82
C LEU A 89 44.75 -8.97 29.79
N LEU A 90 45.11 -8.58 31.01
CA LEU A 90 44.17 -8.05 32.00
C LEU A 90 43.49 -6.78 31.46
N ARG A 91 44.26 -5.85 30.89
CA ARG A 91 43.72 -4.61 30.32
C ARG A 91 42.71 -4.88 29.21
N LEU A 92 43.00 -5.82 28.31
CA LEU A 92 42.07 -6.24 27.28
C LEU A 92 40.81 -6.87 27.87
N ALA A 93 40.95 -7.77 28.85
CA ALA A 93 39.81 -8.39 29.53
C ALA A 93 38.91 -7.35 30.22
N GLN A 94 39.50 -6.35 30.88
CA GLN A 94 38.75 -5.25 31.50
C GLN A 94 38.01 -4.39 30.46
N LEU A 95 38.65 -4.03 29.34
CA LEU A 95 38.01 -3.26 28.27
C LEU A 95 36.86 -4.05 27.62
N CYS A 96 37.05 -5.36 27.39
CA CYS A 96 35.97 -6.23 26.94
C CYS A 96 34.81 -6.27 27.93
N THR A 97 35.10 -6.41 29.22
CA THR A 97 34.08 -6.48 30.27
C THR A 97 33.30 -5.16 30.41
N GLU A 98 33.99 -4.01 30.34
CA GLU A 98 33.36 -2.69 30.36
C GLU A 98 32.41 -2.47 29.17
N TYR A 99 32.82 -2.90 27.97
CA TYR A 99 31.96 -2.83 26.79
C TYR A 99 30.73 -3.76 26.91
N LEU A 100 30.91 -4.95 27.49
CA LEU A 100 29.81 -5.88 27.75
C LEU A 100 28.82 -5.33 28.78
N LEU A 101 29.29 -4.68 29.84
CA LEU A 101 28.46 -3.99 30.83
C LEU A 101 27.64 -2.86 30.18
N HIS A 102 28.28 -2.02 29.37
CA HIS A 102 27.56 -0.98 28.63
C HIS A 102 26.51 -1.57 27.69
N SER A 103 26.86 -2.65 26.97
CA SER A 103 25.93 -3.33 26.07
C SER A 103 24.73 -3.90 26.82
N GLN A 104 24.95 -4.46 28.01
CA GLN A 104 23.88 -4.96 28.88
C GLN A 104 22.94 -3.84 29.33
N GLU A 105 23.48 -2.71 29.82
CA GLU A 105 22.69 -1.56 30.24
C GLU A 105 21.89 -0.96 29.07
N TYR A 106 22.54 -0.81 27.92
CA TYR A 106 21.91 -0.32 26.69
C TYR A 106 20.76 -1.22 26.24
N LEU A 107 20.99 -2.54 26.14
CA LEU A 107 19.96 -3.49 25.74
C LEU A 107 18.82 -3.54 26.77
N SER A 108 19.14 -3.48 28.07
CA SER A 108 18.12 -3.47 29.13
C SER A 108 17.23 -2.24 29.06
N ALA A 109 17.81 -1.06 28.82
CA ALA A 109 17.05 0.17 28.67
C ALA A 109 16.20 0.18 27.40
N GLN A 110 16.73 -0.33 26.29
CA GLN A 110 15.95 -0.49 25.06
C GLN A 110 14.78 -1.43 25.26
N LEU A 111 15.00 -2.60 25.87
CA LEU A 111 13.94 -3.55 26.21
C LEU A 111 12.87 -2.89 27.08
N GLY A 112 13.25 -2.19 28.14
CA GLY A 112 12.32 -1.46 29.00
C GLY A 112 11.48 -0.42 28.23
N SER A 113 12.11 0.35 27.33
CA SER A 113 11.40 1.34 26.51
C SER A 113 10.40 0.70 25.53
N LEU A 114 10.76 -0.45 24.94
CA LEU A 114 9.89 -1.20 24.04
C LEU A 114 8.73 -1.85 24.80
N GLU A 115 8.97 -2.36 26.00
CA GLU A 115 7.94 -2.91 26.87
C GLU A 115 6.93 -1.85 27.32
N GLU A 116 7.38 -0.62 27.60
CA GLU A 116 6.51 0.52 27.90
C GLU A 116 5.68 0.94 26.70
N ALA A 117 6.30 1.05 25.52
CA ALA A 117 5.61 1.35 24.27
C ALA A 117 4.55 0.29 23.95
N LEU A 118 4.87 -1.00 24.17
CA LEU A 118 3.93 -2.09 23.99
C LEU A 118 2.75 -1.99 24.97
N ARG A 119 3.00 -1.72 26.26
CA ARG A 119 1.96 -1.50 27.26
C ARG A 119 1.04 -0.33 26.89
N ALA A 120 1.61 0.79 26.41
CA ALA A 120 0.84 1.94 25.96
C ALA A 120 -0.04 1.62 24.74
N ALA A 121 0.51 0.93 23.74
CA ALA A 121 -0.25 0.49 22.56
C ALA A 121 -1.37 -0.49 22.91
N GLN A 122 -1.14 -1.40 23.85
CA GLN A 122 -2.16 -2.32 24.36
C GLN A 122 -3.31 -1.55 25.04
N ALA A 123 -2.99 -0.57 25.88
CA ALA A 123 -4.00 0.28 26.53
C ALA A 123 -4.83 1.07 25.51
N GLN A 124 -4.21 1.62 24.46
CA GLN A 124 -4.92 2.31 23.37
C GLN A 124 -5.86 1.36 22.61
N ARG A 125 -5.39 0.15 22.27
CA ARG A 125 -6.22 -0.87 21.63
C ARG A 125 -7.45 -1.23 22.47
N ASP A 126 -7.26 -1.40 23.78
CA ASP A 126 -8.37 -1.72 24.68
C ASP A 126 -9.38 -0.57 24.79
N GLN A 127 -8.90 0.68 24.80
CA GLN A 127 -9.75 1.87 24.78
C GLN A 127 -10.58 1.96 23.49
N LEU A 128 -9.95 1.79 22.33
CA LEU A 128 -10.65 1.75 21.03
C LEU A 128 -11.66 0.60 20.98
N GLY A 129 -11.33 -0.56 21.56
CA GLY A 129 -12.25 -1.68 21.69
C GLY A 129 -13.52 -1.33 22.45
N LYS A 130 -13.41 -0.58 23.56
CA LYS A 130 -14.58 -0.08 24.32
C LYS A 130 -15.43 0.89 23.50
N GLU A 131 -14.80 1.80 22.77
CA GLU A 131 -15.52 2.76 21.91
C GLU A 131 -16.28 2.08 20.78
N VAL A 132 -15.66 1.10 20.12
CA VAL A 132 -16.33 0.29 19.09
C VAL A 132 -17.52 -0.48 19.66
N ALA A 133 -17.37 -1.06 20.85
CA ALA A 133 -18.46 -1.76 21.53
C ALA A 133 -19.63 -0.80 21.85
N HIS A 134 -19.32 0.39 22.37
CA HIS A 134 -20.30 1.43 22.65
C HIS A 134 -21.07 1.85 21.39
N ARG A 135 -20.36 2.21 20.30
CA ARG A 135 -20.98 2.59 19.02
C ARG A 135 -21.84 1.45 18.44
N SER A 136 -21.40 0.21 18.58
CA SER A 136 -22.18 -0.96 18.15
C SER A 136 -23.50 -1.09 18.93
N GLN A 137 -23.50 -0.82 20.23
CA GLN A 137 -24.71 -0.81 21.05
C GLN A 137 -25.67 0.32 20.66
N GLU A 138 -25.14 1.53 20.43
CA GLU A 138 -25.95 2.66 19.94
C GLU A 138 -26.63 2.33 18.60
N ILE A 139 -25.89 1.75 17.65
CA ILE A 139 -26.44 1.34 16.35
C ILE A 139 -27.55 0.30 16.51
N LYS A 140 -27.41 -0.66 17.45
CA LYS A 140 -28.46 -1.64 17.74
C LYS A 140 -29.72 -0.94 18.26
N GLY A 141 -29.58 -0.04 19.24
CA GLY A 141 -30.70 0.74 19.77
C GLY A 141 -31.42 1.57 18.69
N LEU A 142 -30.66 2.26 17.83
CA LEU A 142 -31.23 3.03 16.72
C LEU A 142 -31.95 2.15 15.69
N LYS A 143 -31.45 0.94 15.41
CA LYS A 143 -32.13 -0.01 14.51
C LYS A 143 -33.47 -0.47 15.08
N GLU A 144 -33.55 -0.71 16.39
CA GLU A 144 -34.79 -1.09 17.06
C GLU A 144 -35.81 0.06 17.07
N GLU A 145 -35.35 1.29 17.32
CA GLU A 145 -36.17 2.50 17.22
C GLU A 145 -36.74 2.68 15.80
N CYS A 146 -35.89 2.56 14.78
CA CYS A 146 -36.31 2.63 13.38
C CYS A 146 -37.35 1.56 13.04
N ARG A 147 -37.20 0.33 13.54
CA ARG A 147 -38.20 -0.74 13.38
C ARG A 147 -39.53 -0.37 14.04
N ARG A 148 -39.49 0.23 15.24
CA ARG A 148 -40.70 0.67 15.95
C ARG A 148 -41.44 1.77 15.20
N ARG A 149 -40.73 2.78 14.70
CA ARG A 149 -41.30 3.88 13.90
C ARG A 149 -41.92 3.38 12.60
N LYS A 150 -41.27 2.44 11.90
CA LYS A 150 -41.85 1.81 10.69
C LYS A 150 -43.19 1.13 10.97
N LYS A 151 -43.30 0.39 12.07
CA LYS A 151 -44.58 -0.23 12.49
C LYS A 151 -45.65 0.83 12.77
N MET A 152 -45.30 1.88 13.53
CA MET A 152 -46.23 2.98 13.83
C MET A 152 -46.76 3.65 12.56
N ILE A 153 -45.89 3.98 11.60
CA ILE A 153 -46.28 4.60 10.32
C ILE A 153 -47.20 3.67 9.52
N SER A 154 -46.88 2.38 9.45
CA SER A 154 -47.72 1.40 8.76
C SER A 154 -49.12 1.30 9.40
N THR A 155 -49.22 1.31 10.73
CA THR A 155 -50.50 1.33 11.43
C THR A 155 -51.28 2.62 11.15
N GLN A 156 -50.61 3.78 11.12
CA GLN A 156 -51.25 5.05 10.79
C GLN A 156 -51.77 5.08 9.34
N GLN A 157 -51.00 4.56 8.38
CA GLN A 157 -51.42 4.44 6.98
C GLN A 157 -52.66 3.54 6.85
N MET A 158 -52.67 2.39 7.52
CA MET A 158 -53.83 1.48 7.53
C MET A 158 -55.10 2.15 8.09
N MET A 159 -54.97 2.95 9.16
CA MET A 159 -56.11 3.69 9.72
C MET A 159 -56.64 4.79 8.79
N LEU A 160 -55.77 5.44 8.02
CA LEU A 160 -56.17 6.45 7.04
C LEU A 160 -56.89 5.82 5.84
N GLU A 161 -56.40 4.67 5.36
CA GLU A 161 -57.03 3.92 4.26
C GLU A 161 -58.42 3.37 4.63
N ALA A 162 -58.58 2.87 5.87
CA ALA A 162 -59.86 2.36 6.34
C ALA A 162 -60.98 3.43 6.37
N ARG A 163 -60.62 4.71 6.57
CA ARG A 163 -61.57 5.85 6.59
C ARG A 163 -62.00 6.31 5.19
N ALA A 164 -61.39 5.83 4.12
CA ALA A 164 -61.65 6.30 2.75
C ALA A 164 -62.75 5.52 2.00
N SER A 165 -63.42 4.55 2.64
CA SER A 165 -64.24 3.55 1.95
C SER A 165 -65.72 3.90 1.72
N TYR A 166 -66.28 4.93 2.36
CA TYR A 166 -67.67 5.37 2.14
C TYR A 166 -67.85 6.89 2.36
N HIS A 167 -68.68 7.54 1.54
CA HIS A 167 -68.98 8.96 1.65
C HIS A 167 -70.35 9.19 2.29
N GLN A 168 -70.37 9.44 3.61
CA GLN A 168 -71.60 9.75 4.36
C GLN A 168 -72.06 11.20 4.19
N CYS A 169 -73.37 11.38 4.03
CA CYS A 169 -74.01 12.70 4.11
C CYS A 169 -73.99 13.20 5.56
N GLN A 170 -73.68 14.48 5.77
CA GLN A 170 -73.59 15.07 7.11
C GLN A 170 -74.93 15.58 7.63
N PHE A 171 -75.98 15.55 6.79
CA PHE A 171 -77.29 16.13 7.07
C PHE A 171 -78.40 15.07 7.07
N CYS A 172 -78.06 13.83 6.72
CA CYS A 172 -78.92 12.66 6.89
C CYS A 172 -78.06 11.38 6.94
N GLU A 173 -78.63 10.25 7.33
CA GLU A 173 -77.90 9.00 7.59
C GLU A 173 -77.47 8.23 6.32
N LYS A 174 -77.52 8.85 5.13
CA LYS A 174 -77.24 8.18 3.86
C LYS A 174 -75.74 8.14 3.56
N ALA A 175 -75.23 6.93 3.34
CA ALA A 175 -73.86 6.69 2.87
C ALA A 175 -73.86 6.35 1.37
N PHE A 176 -72.90 6.91 0.64
CA PHE A 176 -72.76 6.74 -0.79
C PHE A 176 -71.42 6.08 -1.12
N MET A 177 -71.46 5.13 -2.06
CA MET A 177 -70.29 4.39 -2.51
C MET A 177 -69.28 5.26 -3.28
N ASN A 178 -69.75 6.35 -3.89
CA ASN A 178 -68.92 7.27 -4.67
C ASN A 178 -69.31 8.71 -4.32
N TYR A 179 -68.31 9.60 -4.23
CA TYR A 179 -68.48 11.01 -3.86
C TYR A 179 -69.45 11.75 -4.78
N SER A 180 -69.47 11.39 -6.07
CA SER A 180 -70.40 11.95 -7.07
C SER A 180 -71.87 11.72 -6.71
N PHE A 181 -72.21 10.56 -6.14
CA PHE A 181 -73.57 10.27 -5.71
C PHE A 181 -73.96 11.08 -4.47
N LEU A 182 -73.05 11.22 -3.51
CA LEU A 182 -73.24 12.12 -2.36
C LEU A 182 -73.47 13.56 -2.81
N GLN A 183 -72.65 14.06 -3.74
CA GLN A 183 -72.76 15.41 -4.28
C GLN A 183 -74.11 15.65 -4.97
N SER A 184 -74.58 14.68 -5.77
CA SER A 184 -75.89 14.77 -6.42
C SER A 184 -77.06 14.68 -5.44
N HIS A 185 -76.87 14.01 -4.29
CA HIS A 185 -77.84 13.92 -3.21
C HIS A 185 -77.91 15.25 -2.44
N MET A 186 -76.75 15.82 -2.14
CA MET A 186 -76.61 17.12 -1.48
C MET A 186 -77.28 18.24 -2.29
N GLN A 187 -77.01 18.33 -3.60
CA GLN A 187 -77.65 19.32 -4.49
C GLN A 187 -79.17 19.21 -4.58
N ARG A 188 -79.74 18.00 -4.46
CA ARG A 188 -81.18 17.76 -4.64
C ARG A 188 -81.98 17.85 -3.35
N ARG A 189 -81.37 17.54 -2.21
CA ARG A 189 -82.05 17.40 -0.91
C ARG A 189 -81.62 18.42 0.14
N HIS A 190 -80.46 19.04 -0.03
CA HIS A 190 -79.92 20.06 0.88
C HIS A 190 -79.40 21.31 0.12
N PRO A 191 -80.14 21.90 -0.84
CA PRO A 191 -79.62 22.97 -1.70
C PRO A 191 -79.33 24.30 -0.97
N LEU A 192 -80.06 24.62 0.10
CA LEU A 192 -79.89 25.85 0.86
C LEU A 192 -78.63 25.77 1.75
N GLU A 193 -78.44 24.62 2.37
CA GLU A 193 -77.25 24.27 3.15
C GLU A 193 -76.04 24.09 2.23
N GLU A 194 -76.20 23.49 1.04
CA GLU A 194 -75.13 23.33 0.05
C GLU A 194 -74.53 24.69 -0.33
N SER A 195 -75.34 25.74 -0.53
CA SER A 195 -74.83 27.09 -0.86
C SER A 195 -74.02 27.73 0.28
N GLN A 196 -74.46 27.59 1.54
CA GLN A 196 -73.69 28.07 2.69
C GLN A 196 -72.42 27.24 2.94
N ILE A 197 -72.50 25.94 2.73
CA ILE A 197 -71.37 25.02 2.80
C ILE A 197 -70.39 25.33 1.68
N GLU A 198 -70.86 25.66 0.47
CA GLU A 198 -70.04 25.99 -0.69
C GLU A 198 -69.31 27.33 -0.48
N GLN A 199 -69.95 28.33 0.12
CA GLN A 199 -69.27 29.56 0.54
C GLN A 199 -68.23 29.32 1.66
N LYS A 200 -68.57 28.52 2.69
CA LYS A 200 -67.62 28.14 3.76
C LYS A 200 -66.50 27.24 3.25
N ARG A 201 -66.79 26.33 2.30
CA ARG A 201 -65.82 25.47 1.62
C ARG A 201 -64.91 26.32 0.77
N LYS A 202 -65.43 27.25 -0.04
CA LYS A 202 -64.65 28.20 -0.83
C LYS A 202 -63.70 29.01 0.05
N ALA A 203 -64.21 29.61 1.14
CA ALA A 203 -63.36 30.34 2.09
C ALA A 203 -62.31 29.46 2.79
N LYS A 204 -62.60 28.18 3.05
CA LYS A 204 -61.63 27.21 3.57
C LYS A 204 -60.63 26.76 2.50
N THR A 205 -61.06 26.58 1.26
CA THR A 205 -60.22 26.24 0.12
C THR A 205 -59.27 27.37 -0.20
N ASP A 206 -59.72 28.63 -0.16
CA ASP A 206 -58.87 29.81 -0.34
C ASP A 206 -57.81 29.88 0.77
N LYS A 207 -58.17 29.62 2.03
CA LYS A 207 -57.19 29.53 3.14
C LYS A 207 -56.20 28.39 2.98
N LEU A 208 -56.66 27.21 2.56
CA LEU A 208 -55.78 26.07 2.27
C LEU A 208 -54.89 26.36 1.07
N GLN A 209 -55.38 27.11 0.08
CA GLN A 209 -54.61 27.53 -1.09
C GLN A 209 -53.51 28.50 -0.68
N ASP A 210 -53.80 29.47 0.18
CA ASP A 210 -52.81 30.38 0.76
C ASP A 210 -51.74 29.62 1.58
N GLU A 211 -52.14 28.60 2.34
CA GLU A 211 -51.21 27.73 3.07
C GLU A 211 -50.36 26.87 2.13
N ILE A 212 -50.96 26.31 1.08
CA ILE A 212 -50.26 25.57 0.03
C ILE A 212 -49.24 26.47 -0.67
N ASP A 213 -49.60 27.71 -1.00
CA ASP A 213 -48.69 28.62 -1.68
C ASP A 213 -47.56 29.09 -0.76
N LYS A 214 -47.82 29.30 0.54
CA LYS A 214 -46.77 29.49 1.55
C LYS A 214 -45.84 28.27 1.66
N LEU A 215 -46.40 27.06 1.67
CA LEU A 215 -45.61 25.82 1.73
C LEU A 215 -44.78 25.61 0.46
N LYS A 216 -45.31 25.97 -0.72
CA LYS A 216 -44.55 25.94 -1.98
C LYS A 216 -43.39 26.93 -1.97
N GLU A 217 -43.60 28.15 -1.47
CA GLU A 217 -42.52 29.13 -1.34
C GLU A 217 -41.47 28.67 -0.33
N GLN A 218 -41.88 28.09 0.80
CA GLN A 218 -40.95 27.48 1.77
C GLN A 218 -40.19 26.29 1.19
N LEU A 219 -40.86 25.42 0.42
CA LEU A 219 -40.22 24.30 -0.25
C LEU A 219 -39.21 24.79 -1.28
N LYS A 220 -39.57 25.80 -2.08
CA LYS A 220 -38.70 26.41 -3.08
C LYS A 220 -37.47 27.06 -2.45
N LEU A 221 -37.65 27.77 -1.33
CA LEU A 221 -36.55 28.35 -0.56
C LEU A 221 -35.63 27.27 0.02
N THR A 222 -36.21 26.22 0.62
CA THR A 222 -35.45 25.11 1.20
C THR A 222 -34.67 24.36 0.11
N LYS A 223 -35.28 24.15 -1.05
CA LYS A 223 -34.64 23.55 -2.22
C LYS A 223 -33.47 24.39 -2.71
N SER A 224 -33.63 25.72 -2.83
CA SER A 224 -32.50 26.58 -3.24
C SER A 224 -31.37 26.60 -2.22
N GLN A 225 -31.70 26.55 -0.92
CA GLN A 225 -30.69 26.45 0.15
C GLN A 225 -29.93 25.12 0.06
N LEU A 226 -30.65 24.02 -0.17
CA LEU A 226 -30.06 22.69 -0.31
C LEU A 226 -29.12 22.60 -1.52
N GLU A 227 -29.56 23.14 -2.66
CA GLU A 227 -28.75 23.19 -3.89
C GLU A 227 -27.49 24.05 -3.69
N ALA A 228 -27.62 25.20 -3.02
CA ALA A 228 -26.48 26.05 -2.68
C ALA A 228 -25.49 25.34 -1.73
N GLU A 229 -25.99 24.63 -0.72
CA GLU A 229 -25.15 23.84 0.20
C GLU A 229 -24.45 22.69 -0.52
N GLN A 230 -25.14 21.99 -1.42
CA GLN A 230 -24.54 20.94 -2.25
C GLN A 230 -23.43 21.49 -3.16
N GLN A 231 -23.65 22.63 -3.81
CA GLN A 231 -22.63 23.30 -4.62
C GLN A 231 -21.43 23.73 -3.76
N ALA A 232 -21.67 24.33 -2.60
CA ALA A 232 -20.61 24.70 -1.66
C ALA A 232 -19.82 23.47 -1.20
N ASN A 233 -20.49 22.35 -0.93
CA ASN A 233 -19.85 21.11 -0.53
C ASN A 233 -19.00 20.50 -1.64
N MET A 234 -19.48 20.54 -2.89
CA MET A 234 -18.74 20.09 -4.07
C MET A 234 -17.46 20.93 -4.28
N VAL A 235 -17.54 22.25 -4.09
CA VAL A 235 -16.37 23.15 -4.17
C VAL A 235 -15.38 22.85 -3.05
N ARG A 236 -15.84 22.63 -1.80
CA ARG A 236 -14.97 22.23 -0.69
C ARG A 236 -14.25 20.93 -0.98
N PHE A 237 -14.97 19.90 -1.42
CA PHE A 237 -14.39 18.60 -1.76
C PHE A 237 -13.37 18.69 -2.89
N SER A 238 -13.64 19.51 -3.92
CA SER A 238 -12.68 19.76 -5.01
C SER A 238 -11.40 20.40 -4.48
N LYS A 239 -11.53 21.42 -3.62
CA LYS A 239 -10.39 22.12 -3.01
C LYS A 239 -9.56 21.20 -2.11
N GLU A 240 -10.21 20.35 -1.32
CA GLU A 240 -9.52 19.35 -0.48
C GLU A 240 -8.75 18.33 -1.33
N CYS A 241 -9.34 17.88 -2.45
CA CYS A 241 -8.67 16.98 -3.39
C CYS A 241 -7.44 17.64 -4.04
N GLU A 242 -7.53 18.91 -4.44
CA GLU A 242 -6.39 19.67 -4.97
C GLU A 242 -5.29 19.85 -3.92
N GLN A 243 -5.65 20.16 -2.68
CA GLN A 243 -4.69 20.26 -1.57
C GLN A 243 -4.02 18.93 -1.25
N GLN A 244 -4.74 17.82 -1.36
CA GLN A 244 -4.17 16.49 -1.15
C GLN A 244 -3.18 16.14 -2.26
N LYS A 245 -3.53 16.43 -3.52
CA LYS A 245 -2.61 16.25 -4.66
C LYS A 245 -1.35 17.09 -4.53
N SER A 246 -1.46 18.36 -4.11
CA SER A 246 -0.28 19.21 -3.94
C SER A 246 0.67 18.67 -2.87
N LYS A 247 0.14 18.14 -1.76
CA LYS A 247 0.94 17.49 -0.72
C LYS A 247 1.62 16.23 -1.22
N GLU A 248 0.92 15.40 -2.00
CA GLU A 248 1.49 14.20 -2.61
C GLU A 248 2.61 14.55 -3.60
N GLU A 249 2.44 15.60 -4.41
CA GLU A 249 3.47 16.13 -5.30
C GLU A 249 4.69 16.66 -4.54
N GLU A 250 4.49 17.36 -3.42
CA GLU A 250 5.58 17.86 -2.57
C GLU A 250 6.40 16.72 -1.93
N ILE A 251 5.73 15.65 -1.47
CA ILE A 251 6.39 14.45 -0.96
C ILE A 251 7.20 13.79 -2.08
N LEU A 252 6.63 13.66 -3.27
CA LEU A 252 7.31 13.05 -4.41
C LEU A 252 8.53 13.87 -4.87
N GLN A 253 8.43 15.20 -4.87
CA GLN A 253 9.55 16.09 -5.15
C GLN A 253 10.65 15.96 -4.09
N SER A 254 10.29 15.93 -2.82
CA SER A 254 11.24 15.74 -1.71
C SER A 254 11.96 14.40 -1.80
N PHE A 255 11.24 13.33 -2.15
CA PHE A 255 11.80 12.00 -2.36
C PHE A 255 12.78 11.98 -3.55
N ASN A 256 12.41 12.59 -4.68
CA ASN A 256 13.29 12.67 -5.84
C ASN A 256 14.55 13.50 -5.54
N LYS A 257 14.41 14.61 -4.81
CA LYS A 257 15.55 15.42 -4.39
C LYS A 257 16.52 14.61 -3.52
N TRP A 258 16.01 13.94 -2.49
CA TRP A 258 16.83 13.07 -1.65
C TRP A 258 17.53 11.96 -2.46
N LYS A 259 16.82 11.37 -3.43
CA LYS A 259 17.40 10.35 -4.31
C LYS A 259 18.57 10.87 -5.14
N GLU A 260 18.48 12.08 -5.68
CA GLU A 260 19.59 12.70 -6.42
C GLU A 260 20.74 13.10 -5.49
N GLU A 261 20.45 13.63 -4.29
CA GLU A 261 21.47 13.92 -3.28
C GLU A 261 22.25 12.65 -2.87
N GLU A 262 21.56 11.51 -2.73
CA GLU A 262 22.21 10.25 -2.37
C GLU A 262 23.07 9.68 -3.51
N LYS A 263 22.64 9.85 -4.76
CA LYS A 263 23.47 9.52 -5.94
C LYS A 263 24.70 10.41 -6.03
N GLU A 264 24.57 11.70 -5.74
CA GLU A 264 25.69 12.65 -5.74
C GLU A 264 26.72 12.27 -4.67
N LYS A 265 26.28 11.96 -3.45
CA LYS A 265 27.19 11.45 -2.40
C LYS A 265 27.94 10.20 -2.82
N LEU A 266 27.26 9.24 -3.44
CA LEU A 266 27.90 8.03 -3.95
C LEU A 266 28.93 8.36 -5.04
N ALA A 267 28.60 9.28 -5.95
CA ALA A 267 29.52 9.74 -6.99
C ALA A 267 30.76 10.41 -6.37
N ASP A 268 30.59 11.25 -5.35
CA ASP A 268 31.67 11.89 -4.61
C ASP A 268 32.57 10.87 -3.89
N GLU A 269 31.99 9.85 -3.27
CA GLU A 269 32.75 8.77 -2.63
C GLU A 269 33.57 7.98 -3.66
N ILE A 270 32.96 7.64 -4.81
CA ILE A 270 33.65 6.99 -5.91
C ILE A 270 34.80 7.86 -6.43
N GLU A 271 34.59 9.17 -6.56
CA GLU A 271 35.63 10.09 -7.04
C GLU A 271 36.78 10.22 -6.04
N LYS A 272 36.50 10.29 -4.74
CA LYS A 272 37.54 10.23 -3.69
C LYS A 272 38.36 8.95 -3.77
N VAL A 273 37.71 7.81 -3.98
CA VAL A 273 38.40 6.52 -4.14
C VAL A 273 39.27 6.53 -5.39
N LYS A 274 38.76 7.03 -6.54
CA LYS A 274 39.57 7.18 -7.77
C LYS A 274 40.76 8.09 -7.56
N GLU A 275 40.60 9.23 -6.86
CA GLU A 275 41.70 10.14 -6.55
C GLU A 275 42.76 9.46 -5.69
N MET A 276 42.36 8.69 -4.68
CA MET A 276 43.27 7.91 -3.85
C MET A 276 44.08 6.91 -4.69
N PHE A 277 43.42 6.14 -5.56
CA PHE A 277 44.10 5.21 -6.47
C PHE A 277 45.05 5.93 -7.44
N MET A 278 44.64 7.07 -8.01
CA MET A 278 45.48 7.86 -8.90
C MET A 278 46.71 8.44 -8.20
N LYS A 279 46.60 8.82 -6.92
CA LYS A 279 47.74 9.24 -6.10
C LYS A 279 48.70 8.08 -5.86
N GLU A 280 48.20 6.91 -5.46
CA GLU A 280 49.02 5.71 -5.25
C GLU A 280 49.75 5.28 -6.54
N LEU A 281 49.07 5.30 -7.68
CA LEU A 281 49.68 5.00 -8.99
C LEU A 281 50.80 5.99 -9.36
N LYS A 282 50.61 7.29 -9.10
CA LYS A 282 51.64 8.30 -9.33
C LYS A 282 52.85 8.11 -8.40
N GLU A 283 52.63 7.79 -7.13
CA GLU A 283 53.71 7.49 -6.20
C GLU A 283 54.46 6.20 -6.58
N LEU A 284 53.75 5.17 -7.03
CA LEU A 284 54.37 3.94 -7.53
C LEU A 284 55.23 4.23 -8.77
N SER A 285 54.70 5.01 -9.72
CA SER A 285 55.43 5.39 -10.93
C SER A 285 56.69 6.22 -10.60
N SER A 286 56.60 7.19 -9.67
CA SER A 286 57.77 7.98 -9.26
C SER A 286 58.82 7.16 -8.52
N ARG A 287 58.40 6.24 -7.64
CA ARG A 287 59.30 5.27 -7.00
C ARG A 287 59.96 4.37 -8.04
N ASN A 288 59.20 3.87 -9.02
CA ASN A 288 59.74 3.02 -10.08
C ASN A 288 60.77 3.75 -10.95
N SER A 289 60.48 4.98 -11.36
CA SER A 289 61.44 5.83 -12.09
C SER A 289 62.69 6.14 -11.27
N THR A 290 62.56 6.35 -9.96
CA THR A 290 63.71 6.54 -9.05
C THR A 290 64.58 5.30 -9.00
N LEU A 291 63.97 4.12 -8.87
CA LEU A 291 64.69 2.83 -8.87
C LEU A 291 65.37 2.56 -10.21
N GLU A 292 64.72 2.87 -11.34
CA GLU A 292 65.32 2.78 -12.67
C GLU A 292 66.53 3.71 -12.81
N ASN A 293 66.44 4.95 -12.33
CA ASN A 293 67.56 5.89 -12.34
C ASN A 293 68.73 5.41 -11.46
N GLN A 294 68.45 4.88 -10.27
CA GLN A 294 69.46 4.29 -9.39
C GLN A 294 70.15 3.08 -10.05
N LEU A 295 69.40 2.22 -10.75
CA LEU A 295 69.96 1.12 -11.52
C LEU A 295 70.89 1.62 -12.64
N LEU A 296 70.49 2.67 -13.37
CA LEU A 296 71.30 3.27 -14.42
C LEU A 296 72.58 3.94 -13.87
N GLU A 297 72.52 4.58 -12.70
CA GLU A 297 73.70 5.14 -12.02
C GLU A 297 74.64 4.05 -11.52
N LEU A 298 74.12 2.96 -10.95
CA LEU A 298 74.93 1.79 -10.58
C LEU A 298 75.61 1.19 -11.81
N GLN A 299 74.91 1.10 -12.94
CA GLN A 299 75.49 0.62 -14.19
C GLN A 299 76.59 1.58 -14.73
N LYS A 300 76.37 2.90 -14.69
CA LYS A 300 77.36 3.91 -15.12
C LYS A 300 78.58 3.94 -14.21
N SER A 301 78.39 3.91 -12.90
CA SER A 301 79.49 3.91 -11.92
C SER A 301 80.33 2.63 -12.04
N ASN A 302 79.70 1.49 -12.29
CA ASN A 302 80.38 0.24 -12.61
C ASN A 302 81.21 0.35 -13.92
N MET A 303 80.66 0.97 -14.97
CA MET A 303 81.40 1.24 -16.22
C MET A 303 82.51 2.31 -16.09
N GLN A 304 82.43 3.21 -15.12
CA GLN A 304 83.37 4.32 -14.90
C GLN A 304 84.51 3.98 -13.93
N GLN A 305 84.42 2.88 -13.16
CA GLN A 305 85.55 2.32 -12.42
C GLN A 305 86.58 1.70 -13.37
N LYS A 306 87.30 2.55 -14.11
CA LYS A 306 88.54 2.15 -14.77
C LYS A 306 89.68 2.31 -13.76
N SER A 307 90.23 1.18 -13.33
CA SER A 307 91.46 1.13 -12.54
C SER A 307 92.66 1.59 -13.38
N ASN A 308 93.72 2.08 -12.75
CA ASN A 308 94.95 2.55 -13.40
C ASN A 308 95.82 1.42 -14.01
N LEU A 309 95.23 0.28 -14.36
CA LEU A 309 95.88 -0.91 -14.92
C LEU A 309 95.37 -1.20 -16.34
N GLY A 310 95.41 -0.19 -17.22
CA GLY A 310 95.15 -0.36 -18.66
C GLY A 310 93.72 -0.78 -19.03
N THR A 311 93.40 -0.66 -20.31
CA THR A 311 92.19 -1.24 -20.89
C THR A 311 92.36 -2.76 -20.90
N LEU A 312 92.03 -3.43 -19.80
CA LEU A 312 91.70 -4.86 -19.86
C LEU A 312 90.44 -4.95 -20.72
N LYS A 313 90.69 -5.23 -21.99
CA LYS A 313 89.71 -5.84 -22.86
C LYS A 313 89.51 -7.22 -22.25
N ASP A 314 88.55 -7.34 -21.35
CA ASP A 314 88.08 -8.63 -20.82
C ASP A 314 87.48 -9.40 -22.00
N SER A 315 88.39 -9.99 -22.77
CA SER A 315 88.14 -11.11 -23.65
C SER A 315 88.16 -12.36 -22.78
N GLN A 316 87.38 -12.31 -21.71
CA GLN A 316 86.98 -13.47 -20.96
C GLN A 316 85.50 -13.55 -21.27
N GLU A 317 85.09 -14.61 -21.98
CA GLU A 317 83.74 -15.11 -21.86
C GLU A 317 83.43 -15.15 -20.36
N PHE A 318 82.77 -14.12 -19.85
CA PHE A 318 82.02 -14.24 -18.62
C PHE A 318 80.93 -15.24 -18.98
N THR A 319 81.22 -16.51 -18.69
CA THR A 319 80.20 -17.47 -18.29
C THR A 319 79.17 -16.68 -17.52
N GLU A 320 77.96 -16.58 -18.10
CA GLU A 320 76.74 -16.02 -17.54
C GLU A 320 76.93 -15.81 -16.04
N GLU A 321 77.17 -14.56 -15.62
CA GLU A 321 77.18 -14.24 -14.20
C GLU A 321 75.87 -14.77 -13.65
N LYS A 322 76.01 -15.84 -12.86
CA LYS A 322 74.91 -16.53 -12.22
C LYS A 322 74.03 -15.45 -11.60
N PRO A 323 72.73 -15.38 -11.94
CA PRO A 323 71.86 -14.34 -11.43
C PRO A 323 72.00 -14.33 -9.91
N LEU A 324 72.07 -13.12 -9.33
CA LEU A 324 71.82 -12.84 -7.91
C LEU A 324 71.01 -14.00 -7.33
N SER A 325 71.63 -14.75 -6.41
CA SER A 325 71.14 -16.01 -5.82
C SER A 325 69.72 -16.36 -6.27
N PRO A 326 69.48 -17.45 -7.04
CA PRO A 326 68.15 -17.87 -7.48
C PRO A 326 67.09 -17.84 -6.37
N GLN A 327 67.54 -17.98 -5.12
CA GLN A 327 66.78 -17.82 -3.89
C GLN A 327 66.11 -16.44 -3.74
N ASP A 328 66.77 -15.32 -4.04
CA ASP A 328 66.23 -13.97 -3.79
C ASP A 328 65.19 -13.57 -4.83
N TYR A 329 65.41 -13.93 -6.10
CA TYR A 329 64.40 -13.77 -7.15
C TYR A 329 63.18 -14.66 -6.86
N HIS A 330 63.41 -15.91 -6.42
CA HIS A 330 62.35 -16.81 -5.98
C HIS A 330 61.59 -16.26 -4.76
N ASN A 331 62.28 -15.61 -3.81
CA ASN A 331 61.66 -14.99 -2.64
C ASN A 331 60.77 -13.79 -3.02
N VAL A 332 61.20 -12.94 -3.96
CA VAL A 332 60.41 -11.80 -4.45
C VAL A 332 59.19 -12.26 -5.24
N VAL A 333 59.36 -13.23 -6.15
CA VAL A 333 58.23 -13.83 -6.90
C VAL A 333 57.23 -14.45 -5.94
N LYS A 334 57.69 -15.20 -4.93
CA LYS A 334 56.84 -15.81 -3.91
C LYS A 334 56.13 -14.75 -3.04
N LEU A 335 56.75 -13.59 -2.78
CA LEU A 335 56.11 -12.49 -2.07
C LEU A 335 54.99 -11.85 -2.91
N LEU A 336 55.20 -11.69 -4.21
CA LEU A 336 54.20 -11.18 -5.14
C LEU A 336 53.04 -12.17 -5.30
N GLU A 337 53.28 -13.46 -5.46
CA GLU A 337 52.25 -14.51 -5.48
C GLU A 337 51.45 -14.54 -4.16
N ASN A 338 52.12 -14.33 -3.02
CA ASN A 338 51.46 -14.24 -1.72
C ASN A 338 50.62 -12.95 -1.58
N GLN A 339 51.02 -11.84 -2.19
CA GLN A 339 50.20 -10.63 -2.22
C GLN A 339 49.02 -10.79 -3.18
N GLU A 340 49.26 -11.34 -4.37
CA GLU A 340 48.24 -11.62 -5.37
C GLU A 340 47.16 -12.51 -4.75
N SER A 341 47.52 -13.68 -4.21
CA SER A 341 46.56 -14.59 -3.56
C SER A 341 45.77 -13.93 -2.42
N LYS A 342 46.39 -13.05 -1.63
CA LYS A 342 45.68 -12.27 -0.59
C LYS A 342 44.66 -11.31 -1.19
N TRP A 343 45.02 -10.58 -2.25
CA TRP A 343 44.10 -9.67 -2.94
C TRP A 343 42.99 -10.44 -3.66
N THR A 344 43.31 -11.56 -4.32
CA THR A 344 42.30 -12.42 -4.96
C THR A 344 41.32 -12.95 -3.92
N SER A 345 41.81 -13.42 -2.77
CA SER A 345 40.96 -13.90 -1.67
C SER A 345 40.06 -12.79 -1.12
N ARG A 346 40.58 -11.56 -0.98
CA ARG A 346 39.82 -10.43 -0.46
C ARG A 346 38.75 -9.93 -1.43
N ILE A 347 39.05 -9.93 -2.73
CA ILE A 347 38.09 -9.62 -3.79
C ILE A 347 37.01 -10.70 -3.87
N GLN A 348 37.38 -11.98 -3.78
CA GLN A 348 36.41 -13.09 -3.75
C GLN A 348 35.50 -13.02 -2.52
N ALA A 349 36.04 -12.68 -1.35
CA ALA A 349 35.24 -12.48 -0.13
C ALA A 349 34.24 -11.33 -0.31
N LEU A 350 34.69 -10.17 -0.81
CA LEU A 350 33.79 -9.04 -1.11
C LEU A 350 32.70 -9.39 -2.11
N HIS A 351 33.05 -10.14 -3.16
CA HIS A 351 32.07 -10.59 -4.16
C HIS A 351 31.07 -11.59 -3.55
N HIS A 352 31.51 -12.46 -2.67
CA HIS A 352 30.63 -13.37 -1.94
C HIS A 352 29.67 -12.59 -1.04
N ASP A 353 30.18 -11.65 -0.24
CA ASP A 353 29.37 -10.80 0.64
C ASP A 353 28.31 -10.02 -0.15
N HIS A 354 28.71 -9.37 -1.26
CA HIS A 354 27.77 -8.65 -2.12
C HIS A 354 26.69 -9.57 -2.73
N GLU A 355 27.06 -10.77 -3.19
CA GLU A 355 26.07 -11.68 -3.76
C GLU A 355 25.12 -12.22 -2.70
N THR A 356 25.59 -12.42 -1.46
CA THR A 356 24.72 -12.77 -0.32
C THR A 356 23.76 -11.65 0.02
N GLU A 357 24.22 -10.39 0.09
CA GLU A 357 23.38 -9.22 0.37
C GLU A 357 22.32 -9.03 -0.72
N LYS A 358 22.72 -9.11 -1.99
CA LYS A 358 21.81 -9.07 -3.13
C LYS A 358 20.76 -10.17 -3.06
N SER A 359 21.15 -11.41 -2.72
CA SER A 359 20.20 -12.51 -2.55
C SER A 359 19.20 -12.25 -1.41
N LEU A 360 19.67 -11.65 -0.31
CA LEU A 360 18.83 -11.28 0.83
C LEU A 360 17.84 -10.19 0.47
N LEU A 361 18.27 -9.13 -0.21
CA LEU A 361 17.42 -8.05 -0.68
C LEU A 361 16.35 -8.55 -1.65
N LEU A 362 16.73 -9.42 -2.60
CA LEU A 362 15.78 -10.05 -3.50
C LEU A 362 14.74 -10.91 -2.75
N SER A 363 15.17 -11.64 -1.72
CA SER A 363 14.26 -12.40 -0.86
C SER A 363 13.27 -11.50 -0.11
N GLN A 364 13.73 -10.36 0.43
CA GLN A 364 12.88 -9.39 1.11
C GLN A 364 11.87 -8.74 0.15
N ILE A 365 12.31 -8.37 -1.05
CA ILE A 365 11.44 -7.83 -2.10
C ILE A 365 10.36 -8.84 -2.46
N GLU A 366 10.70 -10.12 -2.62
CA GLU A 366 9.71 -11.14 -2.96
C GLU A 366 8.72 -11.39 -1.81
N LYS A 367 9.18 -11.38 -0.55
CA LYS A 367 8.30 -11.46 0.63
C LYS A 367 7.33 -10.28 0.72
N LEU A 368 7.80 -9.06 0.46
CA LEU A 368 6.93 -7.88 0.43
C LEU A 368 5.91 -7.97 -0.71
N LYS A 369 6.33 -8.42 -1.90
CA LYS A 369 5.42 -8.65 -3.03
C LYS A 369 4.39 -9.73 -2.73
N SER A 370 4.76 -10.82 -2.07
CA SER A 370 3.80 -11.87 -1.67
C SER A 370 2.81 -11.35 -0.63
N SER A 371 3.27 -10.62 0.39
CA SER A 371 2.40 -10.00 1.40
C SER A 371 1.38 -9.05 0.75
N LEU A 372 1.84 -8.16 -0.13
CA LEU A 372 0.96 -7.22 -0.82
C LEU A 372 -0.09 -7.94 -1.69
N ARG A 373 0.31 -9.01 -2.40
CA ARG A 373 -0.62 -9.84 -3.18
C ARG A 373 -1.64 -10.54 -2.27
N GLU A 374 -1.23 -11.06 -1.12
CA GLU A 374 -2.13 -11.68 -0.17
C GLU A 374 -3.15 -10.69 0.40
N ASP A 375 -2.72 -9.48 0.76
CA ASP A 375 -3.62 -8.46 1.30
C ASP A 375 -4.59 -7.94 0.23
N LEU A 376 -4.12 -7.78 -1.01
CA LEU A 376 -5.01 -7.46 -2.14
C LEU A 376 -6.03 -8.58 -2.36
N ASN A 377 -5.63 -9.84 -2.27
CA ASN A 377 -6.53 -10.98 -2.44
C ASN A 377 -7.56 -11.07 -1.29
N LYS A 378 -7.14 -10.85 -0.04
CA LYS A 378 -8.05 -10.75 1.12
C LYS A 378 -9.07 -9.64 0.90
N ASN A 379 -8.65 -8.46 0.47
CA ASN A 379 -9.54 -7.35 0.17
C ASN A 379 -10.52 -7.69 -0.97
N ASN A 380 -10.02 -8.28 -2.06
CA ASN A 380 -10.87 -8.69 -3.19
C ASN A 380 -11.93 -9.72 -2.75
N THR A 381 -11.53 -10.75 -2.01
CA THR A 381 -12.48 -11.76 -1.48
C THR A 381 -13.51 -11.16 -0.53
N PHE A 382 -13.13 -10.18 0.28
CA PHE A 382 -14.05 -9.44 1.14
C PHE A 382 -15.09 -8.66 0.33
N TYR A 383 -14.66 -7.86 -0.65
CA TYR A 383 -15.58 -7.09 -1.49
C TYR A 383 -16.47 -8.01 -2.34
N LYS A 384 -15.92 -9.10 -2.88
CA LYS A 384 -16.70 -10.09 -3.63
C LYS A 384 -17.81 -10.70 -2.79
N ARG A 385 -17.51 -11.15 -1.56
CA ARG A 385 -18.52 -11.65 -0.61
C ARG A 385 -19.57 -10.59 -0.31
N ARG A 386 -19.15 -9.34 -0.13
CA ARG A 386 -20.07 -8.23 0.14
C ARG A 386 -21.02 -7.95 -1.03
N ILE A 387 -20.52 -8.04 -2.26
CA ILE A 387 -21.33 -7.90 -3.47
C ILE A 387 -22.33 -9.06 -3.59
N GLU A 388 -21.88 -10.29 -3.35
CA GLU A 388 -22.77 -11.47 -3.35
C GLU A 388 -23.88 -11.37 -2.30
N GLU A 389 -23.56 -10.94 -1.07
CA GLU A 389 -24.56 -10.69 -0.01
C GLU A 389 -25.60 -9.63 -0.41
N LEU A 390 -25.15 -8.55 -1.04
CA LEU A 390 -26.05 -7.49 -1.51
C LEU A 390 -26.92 -7.98 -2.67
N GLY A 391 -26.35 -8.75 -3.60
CA GLY A 391 -27.07 -9.39 -4.70
C GLY A 391 -28.15 -10.33 -4.19
N GLN A 392 -27.85 -11.16 -3.19
CA GLN A 392 -28.82 -12.07 -2.58
C GLN A 392 -29.98 -11.32 -1.92
N ARG A 393 -29.70 -10.26 -1.16
CA ARG A 393 -30.74 -9.41 -0.57
C ARG A 393 -31.63 -8.74 -1.61
N LEU A 394 -31.04 -8.31 -2.72
CA LEU A 394 -31.77 -7.67 -3.81
C LEU A 394 -32.68 -8.70 -4.50
N GLN A 395 -32.20 -9.93 -4.69
CA GLN A 395 -33.00 -11.05 -5.20
C GLN A 395 -34.17 -11.39 -4.25
N GLU A 396 -33.91 -11.51 -2.95
CA GLU A 396 -34.95 -11.76 -1.94
C GLU A 396 -36.03 -10.67 -1.94
N GLN A 397 -35.63 -9.40 -2.09
CA GLN A 397 -36.57 -8.30 -2.24
C GLN A 397 -37.39 -8.38 -3.53
N ASN A 398 -36.76 -8.77 -4.64
CA ASN A 398 -37.45 -8.94 -5.92
C ASN A 398 -38.46 -10.09 -5.86
N ASP A 399 -38.09 -11.24 -5.28
CA ASP A 399 -38.98 -12.38 -5.09
C ASP A 399 -40.18 -12.01 -4.19
N LEU A 400 -39.95 -11.19 -3.16
CA LEU A 400 -41.02 -10.64 -2.33
C LEU A 400 -41.95 -9.74 -3.14
N ILE A 401 -41.41 -8.85 -3.97
CA ILE A 401 -42.19 -7.96 -4.85
C ILE A 401 -43.01 -8.79 -5.85
N ILE A 402 -42.43 -9.82 -6.46
CA ILE A 402 -43.14 -10.73 -7.37
C ILE A 402 -44.28 -11.44 -6.64
N THR A 403 -44.03 -11.92 -5.42
CA THR A 403 -45.04 -12.59 -4.60
C THR A 403 -46.18 -11.63 -4.24
N GLN A 404 -45.86 -10.40 -3.84
CA GLN A 404 -46.86 -9.36 -3.55
C GLN A 404 -47.66 -8.98 -4.81
N LYS A 405 -47.01 -8.80 -5.96
CA LYS A 405 -47.69 -8.55 -7.24
C LYS A 405 -48.64 -9.69 -7.60
N LYS A 406 -48.25 -10.95 -7.35
CA LYS A 406 -49.12 -12.12 -7.57
C LYS A 406 -50.33 -12.11 -6.63
N GLN A 407 -50.13 -11.82 -5.34
CA GLN A 407 -51.21 -11.68 -4.36
C GLN A 407 -52.18 -10.55 -4.73
N ILE A 408 -51.67 -9.39 -5.15
CA ILE A 408 -52.50 -8.27 -5.62
C ILE A 408 -53.31 -8.69 -6.85
N LYS A 409 -52.70 -9.43 -7.79
CA LYS A 409 -53.39 -9.93 -8.99
C LYS A 409 -54.48 -10.95 -8.65
N GLU A 410 -54.25 -11.86 -7.70
CA GLU A 410 -55.24 -12.83 -7.21
C GLU A 410 -56.40 -12.16 -6.47
N LEU A 411 -56.12 -11.12 -5.66
CA LEU A 411 -57.15 -10.33 -4.99
C LEU A 411 -57.97 -9.48 -5.98
N SER A 412 -57.35 -9.03 -7.07
CA SER A 412 -58.00 -8.25 -8.13
C SER A 412 -58.87 -9.13 -9.07
N THR A 413 -58.51 -10.40 -9.29
CA THR A 413 -59.29 -11.34 -10.11
C THR A 413 -60.39 -12.07 -9.33
N ARG A 414 -60.37 -12.03 -7.99
CA ARG A 414 -61.43 -12.57 -7.15
C ARG A 414 -62.62 -11.61 -7.11
N SER A 415 -63.60 -11.84 -7.97
CA SER A 415 -64.84 -11.06 -7.98
C SER A 415 -65.65 -11.24 -6.69
N VAL A 416 -66.39 -10.18 -6.34
CA VAL A 416 -67.32 -10.08 -5.22
C VAL A 416 -68.45 -11.10 -5.39
N ALA A 417 -68.25 -12.30 -4.88
CA ALA A 417 -69.33 -13.26 -4.65
C ALA A 417 -69.16 -13.90 -3.28
N SER A 418 -70.19 -13.71 -2.46
CA SER A 418 -70.40 -14.27 -1.12
C SER A 418 -69.97 -13.40 0.07
N ILE A 419 -70.82 -12.43 0.39
CA ILE A 419 -71.06 -12.04 1.79
C ILE A 419 -72.47 -12.52 2.13
N LYS A 420 -72.59 -13.50 3.04
CA LYS A 420 -73.81 -13.79 3.80
C LYS A 420 -73.54 -13.44 5.28
N PRO A 421 -74.49 -12.81 5.99
CA PRO A 421 -74.30 -12.37 7.38
C PRO A 421 -74.96 -13.34 8.38
N TYR A 422 -74.22 -13.83 9.38
CA TYR A 422 -74.65 -14.33 10.71
C TYR A 422 -73.39 -14.94 11.39
N ASP A 423 -73.19 -15.00 12.71
CA ASP A 423 -74.00 -14.66 13.88
C ASP A 423 -73.06 -14.40 15.09
N VAL A 424 -73.62 -13.76 16.11
CA VAL A 424 -73.00 -13.36 17.38
C VAL A 424 -72.74 -14.56 18.30
N ASN A 425 -71.59 -14.60 19.02
CA ASN A 425 -71.50 -14.83 20.49
C ASN A 425 -70.07 -15.09 21.03
N THR A 426 -69.69 -14.25 22.02
CA THR A 426 -68.95 -14.56 23.28
C THR A 426 -67.42 -14.87 23.17
N ALA A 427 -66.49 -14.33 23.97
CA ALA A 427 -66.51 -13.62 25.25
C ALA A 427 -65.43 -12.52 25.33
N VAL A 428 -65.70 -11.51 26.15
CA VAL A 428 -64.84 -10.40 26.53
C VAL A 428 -63.95 -10.82 27.70
N GLU A 429 -62.62 -10.65 27.59
CA GLU A 429 -61.75 -10.47 28.75
C GLU A 429 -61.10 -9.08 28.70
N HIS A 430 -61.37 -8.37 29.79
CA HIS A 430 -60.85 -7.08 30.20
C HIS A 430 -59.32 -7.02 30.14
N LEU A 431 -58.76 -5.92 29.61
CA LEU A 431 -57.47 -5.45 30.07
C LEU A 431 -57.46 -3.91 30.15
N GLU A 432 -57.23 -3.43 31.36
CA GLU A 432 -57.21 -2.03 31.76
C GLU A 432 -56.22 -1.17 30.97
N GLU A 433 -56.66 0.03 30.64
CA GLU A 433 -55.79 1.14 30.26
C GLU A 433 -55.12 1.73 31.51
N SER A 434 -53.79 1.76 31.50
CA SER A 434 -53.00 2.59 32.41
C SER A 434 -52.17 3.59 31.58
N LYS A 435 -52.58 4.86 31.61
CA LYS A 435 -51.70 6.01 31.32
C LYS A 435 -50.68 6.15 32.45
N PRO A 436 -49.42 6.58 32.19
CA PRO A 436 -49.15 8.00 32.41
C PRO A 436 -48.19 8.68 31.42
N SER A 437 -48.47 9.97 31.23
CA SER A 437 -47.64 11.13 30.93
C SER A 437 -46.12 10.97 30.73
N LEU A 438 -45.65 11.49 29.59
CA LEU A 438 -44.29 12.03 29.40
C LEU A 438 -44.13 13.38 30.11
N PRO A 439 -42.92 13.75 30.56
CA PRO A 439 -42.42 15.10 30.48
C PRO A 439 -41.52 15.29 29.26
N VAL A 440 -41.70 16.45 28.64
CA VAL A 440 -40.96 17.01 27.52
C VAL A 440 -39.54 17.36 27.95
N MET A 441 -38.54 16.97 27.16
CA MET A 441 -37.32 17.76 27.00
C MET A 441 -36.93 17.82 25.52
N HIS A 442 -36.79 19.06 25.06
CA HIS A 442 -36.22 19.45 23.79
C HIS A 442 -34.70 19.24 23.85
N GLU A 443 -34.12 18.54 22.90
CA GLU A 443 -32.74 18.80 22.49
C GLU A 443 -32.56 18.45 21.01
N GLN A 444 -32.00 19.43 20.29
CA GLN A 444 -31.91 19.51 18.83
C GLN A 444 -30.88 18.51 18.29
N ALA A 445 -31.26 17.74 17.28
CA ALA A 445 -30.36 16.90 16.49
C ALA A 445 -30.21 17.48 15.06
N PRO A 446 -29.00 17.43 14.45
CA PRO A 446 -28.74 17.97 13.12
C PRO A 446 -29.40 17.18 12.00
N LEU A 447 -29.88 17.91 10.99
CA LEU A 447 -30.47 17.43 9.74
C LEU A 447 -29.52 16.51 8.97
N VAL A 448 -29.94 15.26 8.72
CA VAL A 448 -29.38 14.41 7.66
C VAL A 448 -30.37 14.42 6.50
N HIS A 449 -29.88 14.84 5.34
CA HIS A 449 -30.54 14.85 4.04
C HIS A 449 -31.45 13.63 3.79
N MET A 450 -32.72 13.91 3.55
CA MET A 450 -33.64 13.00 2.85
C MET A 450 -33.39 13.16 1.35
N LEU A 451 -33.04 12.09 0.66
CA LEU A 451 -33.04 12.05 -0.80
C LEU A 451 -34.49 11.92 -1.30
N GLU A 452 -34.84 12.71 -2.31
CA GLU A 452 -36.15 12.69 -2.97
C GLU A 452 -36.32 11.44 -3.89
N PRO A 453 -37.57 11.00 -4.13
CA PRO A 453 -37.91 9.91 -5.05
C PRO A 453 -37.68 10.30 -6.52
N ILE A 454 -37.13 9.37 -7.32
CA ILE A 454 -36.91 9.54 -8.75
C ILE A 454 -38.23 9.33 -9.52
N GLU A 455 -38.51 10.29 -10.39
CA GLU A 455 -39.58 10.36 -11.38
C GLU A 455 -39.36 9.30 -12.48
N GLU A 456 -40.30 8.37 -12.64
CA GLU A 456 -40.32 7.38 -13.72
C GLU A 456 -40.63 8.07 -15.05
N LEU A 457 -39.67 8.07 -15.99
CA LEU A 457 -39.92 8.33 -17.40
C LEU A 457 -39.45 7.15 -18.25
N SER A 458 -40.45 6.53 -18.88
CA SER A 458 -40.51 5.58 -19.99
C SER A 458 -39.21 5.00 -20.58
N GLU A 459 -39.19 3.67 -20.58
CA GLU A 459 -38.35 2.76 -21.37
C GLU A 459 -38.53 3.00 -22.89
N GLU A 460 -37.43 3.24 -23.63
CA GLU A 460 -37.22 2.72 -24.99
C GLU A 460 -35.70 2.52 -25.23
N GLU A 461 -35.31 1.23 -25.24
CA GLU A 461 -34.23 0.56 -25.96
C GLU A 461 -32.90 1.29 -26.28
N LYS A 462 -31.83 0.86 -25.59
CA LYS A 462 -30.63 0.24 -26.20
C LYS A 462 -29.69 -0.27 -25.11
N GLU A 463 -29.72 -1.58 -24.90
CA GLU A 463 -28.76 -2.30 -24.07
C GLU A 463 -27.34 -2.15 -24.65
N THR A 464 -26.48 -1.43 -23.94
CA THR A 464 -25.04 -1.74 -23.90
C THR A 464 -24.56 -1.54 -22.47
N GLU A 465 -24.27 -2.65 -21.80
CA GLU A 465 -23.72 -2.70 -20.45
C GLU A 465 -22.44 -1.84 -20.36
N LYS A 466 -22.48 -0.78 -19.55
CA LYS A 466 -21.28 -0.08 -19.08
C LYS A 466 -21.13 -0.34 -17.58
N GLY A 467 -20.25 -1.29 -17.27
CA GLY A 467 -19.70 -1.47 -15.93
C GLY A 467 -18.88 -0.24 -15.54
N ASP A 468 -19.14 0.22 -14.32
CA ASP A 468 -18.67 1.46 -13.74
C ASP A 468 -17.20 1.34 -13.29
N HIS A 469 -16.27 1.90 -14.07
CA HIS A 469 -14.91 2.20 -13.64
C HIS A 469 -14.61 3.68 -13.90
N LYS A 470 -14.35 4.43 -12.82
CA LYS A 470 -13.98 5.86 -12.79
C LYS A 470 -12.58 6.16 -13.39
N THR A 471 -12.27 5.61 -14.57
CA THR A 471 -11.09 5.95 -15.41
C THR A 471 -11.51 6.52 -16.78
N GLY A 472 -12.82 6.60 -17.07
CA GLY A 472 -13.36 6.85 -18.42
C GLY A 472 -13.19 8.26 -19.00
N ARG A 473 -12.96 9.31 -18.20
CA ARG A 473 -12.88 10.69 -18.75
C ARG A 473 -11.59 10.96 -19.53
N SER A 474 -10.45 10.43 -19.09
CA SER A 474 -9.16 10.63 -19.76
C SER A 474 -9.04 9.79 -21.04
N ASN A 475 -9.51 8.53 -21.00
CA ASN A 475 -9.46 7.63 -22.15
C ASN A 475 -10.38 8.06 -23.29
N HIS A 476 -11.52 8.69 -23.02
CA HIS A 476 -12.43 9.15 -24.07
C HIS A 476 -11.80 10.23 -24.97
N TYR A 477 -10.98 11.11 -24.39
CA TYR A 477 -10.28 12.17 -25.13
C TYR A 477 -9.18 11.58 -26.01
N LEU A 478 -8.42 10.62 -25.49
CA LEU A 478 -7.42 9.84 -26.23
C LEU A 478 -8.06 9.05 -27.38
N ILE A 479 -9.14 8.32 -27.11
CA ILE A 479 -9.84 7.53 -28.14
C ILE A 479 -10.37 8.45 -29.26
N ASN A 480 -10.88 9.63 -28.92
CA ASN A 480 -11.35 10.60 -29.91
C ASN A 480 -10.18 11.22 -30.70
N ALA A 481 -9.07 11.58 -30.04
CA ALA A 481 -7.87 12.09 -30.72
C ALA A 481 -7.31 11.05 -31.72
N LEU A 482 -7.24 9.78 -31.32
CA LEU A 482 -6.76 8.68 -32.18
C LEU A 482 -7.69 8.37 -33.35
N LYS A 483 -9.00 8.58 -33.20
CA LYS A 483 -9.97 8.41 -34.29
C LYS A 483 -9.99 9.58 -35.27
N THR A 484 -9.68 10.78 -34.79
CA THR A 484 -9.80 12.03 -35.57
C THR A 484 -8.51 12.35 -36.33
N ASP A 485 -7.36 11.89 -35.84
CA ASP A 485 -6.07 12.16 -36.46
C ASP A 485 -5.39 10.87 -36.99
N PRO A 486 -5.37 10.67 -38.32
CA PRO A 486 -4.67 9.55 -38.94
C PRO A 486 -3.15 9.57 -38.77
N SER A 487 -2.54 10.73 -38.46
CA SER A 487 -1.08 10.86 -38.29
C SER A 487 -0.62 10.27 -36.96
N LEU A 488 -1.34 10.53 -35.87
CA LEU A 488 -1.13 9.92 -34.55
C LEU A 488 -1.23 8.39 -34.59
N THR A 489 -2.16 7.86 -35.38
CA THR A 489 -2.30 6.41 -35.57
C THR A 489 -1.11 5.81 -36.35
N LYS A 490 -0.50 6.57 -37.28
CA LYS A 490 0.70 6.13 -38.01
C LYS A 490 1.94 6.15 -37.11
N GLU A 491 2.11 7.19 -36.28
CA GLU A 491 3.22 7.26 -35.33
C GLU A 491 3.15 6.16 -34.27
N LEU A 492 1.97 5.92 -33.70
CA LEU A 492 1.76 4.81 -32.77
C LEU A 492 1.99 3.45 -33.41
N ARG A 493 1.67 3.29 -34.70
CA ARG A 493 1.98 2.05 -35.42
C ARG A 493 3.49 1.81 -35.45
N VAL A 494 4.29 2.82 -35.77
CA VAL A 494 5.76 2.70 -35.80
C VAL A 494 6.31 2.31 -34.42
N VAL A 495 5.79 2.92 -33.35
CA VAL A 495 6.19 2.58 -31.97
C VAL A 495 5.79 1.15 -31.60
N LEU A 496 4.59 0.71 -31.99
CA LEU A 496 4.12 -0.65 -31.73
C LEU A 496 4.88 -1.70 -32.54
N GLU A 497 5.27 -1.39 -33.78
CA GLU A 497 6.11 -2.24 -34.62
C GLU A 497 7.51 -2.39 -34.03
N GLN A 498 8.13 -1.30 -33.56
CA GLN A 498 9.41 -1.32 -32.85
C GLN A 498 9.34 -2.15 -31.57
N ALA A 499 8.30 -1.94 -30.75
CA ALA A 499 8.12 -2.71 -29.51
C ALA A 499 7.85 -4.20 -29.78
N LEU A 500 7.18 -4.53 -30.89
CA LEU A 500 6.99 -5.90 -31.33
C LEU A 500 8.32 -6.53 -31.74
N GLU A 501 9.15 -5.82 -32.49
CA GLU A 501 10.48 -6.29 -32.91
C GLU A 501 11.38 -6.58 -31.71
N GLU A 502 11.47 -5.66 -30.75
CA GLU A 502 12.22 -5.86 -29.50
C GLU A 502 11.70 -7.07 -28.70
N LYS A 503 10.38 -7.29 -28.68
CA LYS A 503 9.78 -8.45 -28.02
C LYS A 503 10.11 -9.75 -28.74
N LEU A 504 10.07 -9.76 -30.07
CA LEU A 504 10.46 -10.93 -30.87
C LEU A 504 11.93 -11.26 -30.68
N GLU A 505 12.81 -10.26 -30.63
CA GLU A 505 14.23 -10.44 -30.34
C GLU A 505 14.47 -11.01 -28.94
N SER A 506 13.74 -10.52 -27.92
CA SER A 506 13.82 -11.05 -26.55
C SER A 506 13.36 -12.52 -26.44
N LEU A 507 12.54 -12.98 -27.39
CA LEU A 507 12.09 -14.36 -27.50
C LEU A 507 12.98 -15.21 -28.42
N GLY A 508 14.07 -14.64 -28.95
CA GLY A 508 15.06 -15.31 -29.77
C GLY A 508 14.81 -15.25 -31.29
N ILE A 509 13.82 -14.49 -31.75
CA ILE A 509 13.49 -14.31 -33.17
C ILE A 509 14.13 -13.00 -33.64
N LYS A 510 15.25 -13.10 -34.36
CA LYS A 510 15.94 -11.93 -34.93
C LYS A 510 15.26 -11.43 -36.20
N ALA A 511 15.41 -10.13 -36.49
CA ALA A 511 14.94 -9.53 -37.73
C ALA A 511 15.50 -10.25 -38.98
N GLY A 512 14.64 -10.56 -39.95
CA GLY A 512 15.03 -11.18 -41.23
C GLY A 512 15.10 -12.71 -41.27
N VAL A 513 14.71 -13.42 -40.21
CA VAL A 513 14.66 -14.90 -40.19
C VAL A 513 13.51 -15.42 -41.06
N ARG A 514 13.82 -16.26 -42.06
CA ARG A 514 12.84 -16.82 -43.01
C ARG A 514 12.02 -18.02 -42.50
N GLY A 515 12.27 -18.50 -41.28
CA GLY A 515 11.50 -19.58 -40.67
C GLY A 515 11.93 -19.91 -39.24
N ILE A 516 10.97 -20.33 -38.42
CA ILE A 516 11.18 -20.71 -37.03
C ILE A 516 11.02 -22.24 -36.94
N PRO A 517 12.01 -22.98 -36.40
CA PRO A 517 11.87 -24.42 -36.19
C PRO A 517 10.64 -24.74 -35.31
N ASN A 518 9.88 -25.78 -35.66
CA ASN A 518 8.59 -26.08 -35.02
C ASN A 518 8.73 -26.30 -33.50
N ASP A 519 9.80 -26.97 -33.05
CA ASP A 519 10.08 -27.16 -31.62
C ASP A 519 10.39 -25.85 -30.89
N HIS A 520 11.05 -24.91 -31.58
CA HIS A 520 11.35 -23.59 -31.04
C HIS A 520 10.09 -22.72 -30.97
N LEU A 521 9.25 -22.77 -32.01
CA LEU A 521 7.93 -22.12 -32.03
C LEU A 521 7.05 -22.60 -30.87
N ASN A 522 6.95 -23.92 -30.65
CA ASN A 522 6.15 -24.49 -29.56
C ASN A 522 6.69 -24.12 -28.17
N LYS A 523 8.01 -23.91 -28.03
CA LYS A 523 8.60 -23.38 -26.78
C LYS A 523 8.22 -21.91 -26.56
N ILE A 524 8.30 -21.09 -27.62
CA ILE A 524 7.92 -19.66 -27.55
C ILE A 524 6.42 -19.51 -27.26
N LEU A 525 5.56 -20.29 -27.90
CA LEU A 525 4.11 -20.25 -27.66
C LEU A 525 3.77 -20.58 -26.21
N ARG A 526 4.39 -21.61 -25.62
CA ARG A 526 4.21 -21.94 -24.19
C ARG A 526 4.73 -20.84 -23.26
N ALA A 527 5.84 -20.18 -23.60
CA ALA A 527 6.34 -19.03 -22.84
C ALA A 527 5.37 -17.83 -22.91
N ILE A 528 4.76 -17.61 -24.06
CA ILE A 528 3.74 -16.56 -24.25
C ILE A 528 2.45 -16.91 -23.49
N GLU A 529 2.00 -18.17 -23.54
CA GLU A 529 0.82 -18.65 -22.80
C GLU A 529 1.00 -18.51 -21.28
N SER A 530 2.13 -18.95 -20.74
CA SER A 530 2.43 -18.77 -19.31
C SER A 530 2.52 -17.30 -18.90
N ALA A 531 3.10 -16.43 -19.75
CA ALA A 531 3.11 -14.99 -19.52
C ALA A 531 1.69 -14.38 -19.55
N ARG A 532 0.82 -14.88 -20.42
CA ARG A 532 -0.61 -14.47 -20.50
C ARG A 532 -1.38 -14.91 -19.26
N GLU A 533 -1.21 -16.15 -18.81
CA GLU A 533 -1.81 -16.64 -17.57
C GLU A 533 -1.35 -15.84 -16.35
N CYS A 534 -0.07 -15.49 -16.29
CA CYS A 534 0.48 -14.64 -15.23
C CYS A 534 -0.16 -13.24 -15.24
N LYS A 535 -0.36 -12.64 -16.42
CA LYS A 535 -1.04 -11.35 -16.56
C LYS A 535 -2.53 -11.43 -16.22
N GLN A 536 -3.21 -12.51 -16.62
CA GLN A 536 -4.62 -12.74 -16.29
C GLN A 536 -4.85 -12.85 -14.77
N LYS A 537 -3.90 -13.41 -14.03
CA LYS A 537 -3.94 -13.44 -12.56
C LYS A 537 -3.82 -12.05 -11.92
N GLN A 538 -3.15 -11.11 -12.59
CA GLN A 538 -2.98 -9.73 -12.11
C GLN A 538 -4.13 -8.83 -12.55
N GLU A 539 -4.72 -9.08 -13.72
CA GLU A 539 -5.80 -8.29 -14.30
C GLU A 539 -6.89 -9.21 -14.89
N PRO A 540 -7.97 -9.51 -14.13
CA PRO A 540 -8.98 -10.49 -14.53
C PRO A 540 -9.74 -10.10 -15.82
N ASP A 541 -9.93 -8.80 -16.05
CA ASP A 541 -10.66 -8.27 -17.21
C ASP A 541 -9.87 -8.38 -18.51
N ILE A 542 -8.54 -8.60 -18.45
CA ILE A 542 -7.67 -8.70 -19.63
C ILE A 542 -8.08 -9.84 -20.55
N HIS A 543 -8.63 -10.92 -20.00
CA HIS A 543 -9.09 -12.07 -20.77
C HIS A 543 -10.32 -11.71 -21.60
N ARG A 544 -11.30 -11.02 -21.00
CA ARG A 544 -12.52 -10.56 -21.67
C ARG A 544 -12.20 -9.52 -22.75
N ILE A 545 -11.32 -8.56 -22.43
CA ILE A 545 -10.87 -7.54 -23.39
C ILE A 545 -10.17 -8.20 -24.58
N ARG A 546 -9.29 -9.17 -24.33
CA ARG A 546 -8.58 -9.88 -25.39
C ARG A 546 -9.53 -10.68 -26.28
N GLU A 547 -10.43 -11.45 -25.69
CA GLU A 547 -11.42 -12.23 -26.44
C GLU A 547 -12.30 -11.34 -27.32
N HIS A 548 -12.69 -10.16 -26.81
CA HIS A 548 -13.40 -9.14 -27.58
C HIS A 548 -12.56 -8.58 -28.75
N LEU A 549 -11.29 -8.26 -28.51
CA LEU A 549 -10.38 -7.77 -29.56
C LEU A 549 -10.09 -8.85 -30.61
N GLU A 550 -9.94 -10.11 -30.20
CA GLU A 550 -9.73 -11.25 -31.09
C GLU A 550 -10.92 -11.46 -32.02
N ARG A 551 -12.15 -11.39 -31.48
CA ARG A 551 -13.38 -11.39 -32.30
C ARG A 551 -13.41 -10.21 -33.28
N GLN A 552 -13.10 -8.99 -32.82
CA GLN A 552 -13.08 -7.80 -33.70
C GLN A 552 -12.04 -7.92 -34.82
N VAL A 553 -10.83 -8.41 -34.51
CA VAL A 553 -9.76 -8.58 -35.49
C VAL A 553 -10.14 -9.66 -36.49
N SER A 554 -10.66 -10.80 -36.03
CA SER A 554 -11.11 -11.90 -36.90
C SER A 554 -12.18 -11.43 -37.87
N PHE A 555 -13.18 -10.69 -37.39
CA PHE A 555 -14.21 -10.07 -38.22
C PHE A 555 -13.63 -9.12 -39.27
N ARG A 556 -12.68 -8.25 -38.89
CA ARG A 556 -12.03 -7.31 -39.84
C ARG A 556 -11.12 -8.01 -40.85
N VAL A 557 -10.51 -9.13 -40.48
CA VAL A 557 -9.70 -9.95 -41.40
C VAL A 557 -10.63 -10.63 -42.41
N GLU A 558 -11.74 -11.21 -41.95
CA GLU A 558 -12.77 -11.78 -42.82
C GLU A 558 -13.33 -10.73 -43.78
N GLU A 559 -13.71 -9.54 -43.29
CA GLU A 559 -14.21 -8.43 -44.10
C GLU A 559 -13.21 -7.98 -45.19
N LYS A 560 -11.92 -7.87 -44.83
CA LYS A 560 -10.86 -7.55 -45.81
C LYS A 560 -10.63 -8.68 -46.81
N SER A 561 -10.67 -9.94 -46.37
CA SER A 561 -10.51 -11.09 -47.27
C SER A 561 -11.70 -11.26 -48.22
N SER A 562 -12.92 -10.91 -47.80
CA SER A 562 -14.11 -10.86 -48.66
C SER A 562 -14.05 -9.71 -49.67
N SER A 563 -13.48 -8.55 -49.31
CA SER A 563 -13.27 -7.43 -50.23
C SER A 563 -12.24 -7.71 -51.34
N CYS A 564 -11.35 -8.69 -51.13
CA CYS A 564 -10.30 -9.07 -52.09
C CYS A 564 -10.76 -10.11 -53.13
N ASN A 565 -11.95 -10.70 -52.99
CA ASN A 565 -12.51 -11.68 -53.92
C ASN A 565 -13.58 -11.06 -54.84
N ARG A 566 -13.21 -10.01 -55.58
CA ARG A 566 -13.94 -9.64 -56.81
C ARG A 566 -13.21 -10.25 -58.01
N PRO A 567 -13.80 -11.21 -58.74
CA PRO A 567 -13.17 -11.75 -59.94
C PRO A 567 -13.03 -10.64 -60.98
N VAL A 568 -11.83 -10.53 -61.55
CA VAL A 568 -11.54 -9.78 -62.76
C VAL A 568 -12.39 -10.36 -63.89
N SER A 569 -13.39 -9.60 -64.35
CA SER A 569 -14.05 -9.89 -65.64
C SER A 569 -13.04 -9.59 -66.76
N CYS A 570 -12.68 -10.64 -67.49
CA CYS A 570 -11.85 -10.61 -68.68
C CYS A 570 -12.43 -9.62 -69.73
N PRO A 571 -11.66 -8.68 -70.30
CA PRO A 571 -12.10 -7.97 -71.48
C PRO A 571 -11.99 -8.92 -72.69
N GLN A 572 -13.10 -9.11 -73.40
CA GLN A 572 -13.11 -9.77 -74.71
C GLN A 572 -12.24 -8.99 -75.70
N LEU A 573 -11.30 -9.67 -76.34
CA LEU A 573 -10.71 -9.25 -77.60
C LEU A 573 -11.79 -9.29 -78.70
N PRO A 574 -11.92 -8.26 -79.56
CA PRO A 574 -12.65 -8.39 -80.80
C PRO A 574 -11.80 -9.14 -81.82
N SER A 575 -12.44 -10.08 -82.52
CA SER A 575 -11.93 -10.70 -83.74
C SER A 575 -11.83 -9.66 -84.85
N GLU A 576 -10.73 -9.75 -85.59
CA GLU A 576 -10.30 -9.15 -86.86
C GLU A 576 -11.22 -8.14 -87.59
N GLY A 577 -10.59 -7.02 -87.94
CA GLY A 577 -10.92 -6.09 -89.03
C GLY A 577 -9.69 -5.25 -89.35
#